data_AF-A0A7S0FB50-F1
#
_entry.id   AF-A0A7S0FB50-F1
#
_cell.length_a   1.000
_cell.length_b   1.000
_cell.length_c   1.000
_cell.angle_alpha   90.00
_cell.angle_beta   90.00
_cell.angle_gamma   90.00
#
_symmetry.space_group_name_H-M   'P 1'
#
loop_
_entity.id
_entity.type
_entity.pdbx_description
1 polymer ?
#
loop_
_entity_poly.entity_id
_entity_poly.type
_entity_poly.pdbx_seq_one_letter_code
_entity_poly.pdbx_strand_id
1 'polypeptide(L)'
;RGHPNDIEPPAEEATLALLEDGAADATKPGMIQSSMPALARTAIGARAFSAHRLPPDEIDDTKLEAGSRHLNAFLRCSVVFVLGAALLNVLLLFGMRCWSRYFEQAPHIRLGQRGVRAPTERTLWEAAQAKASKVEADLTDEERFSLLRGMGALTSSGGPTDGYYVGNTEPIERLGIPALKMQDASSGFRPTGSNESGTTTCWPSLLALASSWDPGLVGEVAAAIAREFRGKGANVLLGPGVNVHRTTRGGRNFEYLSGEDPFLGAKL
;
A
#
# COMPACT_ATOMS: atom_id res chain seq x y z
N ARG A 1 -3.22 -40.09 -39.37
CA ARG A 1 -3.08 -39.03 -40.41
C ARG A 1 -3.84 -37.81 -39.90
N GLY A 2 -3.29 -36.70 -39.43
CA GLY A 2 -1.92 -36.26 -39.17
C GLY A 2 -1.96 -35.08 -38.17
N HIS A 3 -0.89 -34.95 -37.39
CA HIS A 3 -0.49 -33.74 -36.64
C HIS A 3 -0.05 -32.63 -37.63
N PRO A 4 -0.11 -31.32 -37.25
CA PRO A 4 1.03 -30.63 -36.60
C PRO A 4 0.61 -29.61 -35.51
N ASN A 5 1.06 -29.74 -34.26
CA ASN A 5 2.09 -28.86 -33.65
C ASN A 5 2.88 -27.98 -34.62
N ASP A 6 2.80 -26.65 -34.42
CA ASP A 6 3.91 -25.68 -34.55
C ASP A 6 3.39 -24.26 -34.23
N ILE A 7 3.52 -23.83 -32.96
CA ILE A 7 3.57 -22.41 -32.58
C ILE A 7 4.74 -22.29 -31.59
N GLU A 8 5.85 -21.72 -32.06
CA GLU A 8 7.07 -21.45 -31.31
C GLU A 8 6.84 -20.37 -30.22
N PRO A 9 7.53 -20.46 -29.06
CA PRO A 9 7.52 -19.41 -28.04
C PRO A 9 8.53 -18.28 -28.38
N PRO A 10 8.27 -17.01 -28.00
CA PRO A 10 9.22 -15.94 -28.21
C PRO A 10 10.40 -16.02 -27.23
N ALA A 11 11.59 -16.07 -27.82
CA ALA A 11 12.96 -15.89 -27.30
C ALA A 11 13.15 -15.30 -25.88
N GLU A 12 13.51 -16.16 -24.92
CA GLU A 12 14.37 -15.85 -23.78
C GLU A 12 15.83 -16.20 -24.16
N GLU A 13 16.60 -15.27 -24.71
CA GLU A 13 18.07 -15.38 -24.73
C GLU A 13 18.73 -14.04 -25.07
N ALA A 14 18.74 -13.10 -24.12
CA ALA A 14 19.65 -11.95 -24.15
C ALA A 14 19.81 -11.30 -22.76
N THR A 15 19.97 -12.07 -21.68
CA THR A 15 20.40 -11.49 -20.38
C THR A 15 21.10 -12.52 -19.51
N LEU A 16 22.07 -13.24 -20.06
CA LEU A 16 22.92 -14.19 -19.33
C LEU A 16 24.38 -14.05 -19.78
N ALA A 17 24.90 -12.85 -19.60
CA ALA A 17 26.33 -12.57 -19.57
C ALA A 17 26.52 -11.29 -18.76
N LEU A 18 26.74 -11.43 -17.44
CA LEU A 18 27.41 -10.49 -16.51
C LEU A 18 27.05 -10.73 -15.03
N LEU A 19 26.74 -11.96 -14.60
CA LEU A 19 26.55 -12.27 -13.17
C LEU A 19 27.29 -13.56 -12.75
N GLU A 20 28.56 -13.65 -13.13
CA GLU A 20 29.54 -14.44 -12.39
C GLU A 20 30.76 -13.54 -12.13
N ASP A 21 30.67 -12.71 -11.09
CA ASP A 21 31.77 -12.51 -10.16
C ASP A 21 31.31 -11.65 -8.98
N GLY A 22 31.52 -12.12 -7.76
CA GLY A 22 31.30 -11.32 -6.54
C GLY A 22 30.37 -11.91 -5.50
N ALA A 23 30.46 -13.22 -5.24
CA ALA A 23 30.15 -13.73 -3.92
C ALA A 23 31.14 -13.14 -2.89
N ALA A 24 30.67 -12.45 -1.86
CA ALA A 24 31.09 -12.64 -0.46
C ALA A 24 30.56 -11.54 0.48
N ASP A 25 29.70 -11.99 1.38
CA ASP A 25 29.72 -11.77 2.83
C ASP A 25 29.74 -10.32 3.38
N ALA A 26 28.60 -9.98 3.96
CA ALA A 26 28.34 -8.79 4.71
C ALA A 26 28.77 -8.97 6.17
N THR A 27 29.78 -8.23 6.61
CA THR A 27 29.96 -7.92 8.03
C THR A 27 30.03 -6.40 8.26
N LYS A 28 29.00 -5.92 8.95
CA LYS A 28 28.92 -4.69 9.79
C LYS A 28 28.49 -3.33 9.16
N PRO A 29 27.89 -2.44 9.99
CA PRO A 29 26.79 -1.57 9.61
C PRO A 29 27.19 -0.10 9.42
N GLY A 30 26.47 0.63 8.57
CA GLY A 30 26.64 2.09 8.48
C GLY A 30 25.71 2.79 7.50
N MET A 31 24.84 3.63 8.06
CA MET A 31 24.27 4.86 7.47
C MET A 31 23.56 4.80 6.12
N ILE A 32 22.23 4.85 6.23
CA ILE A 32 21.32 5.40 5.22
C ILE A 32 21.64 6.89 5.02
N GLN A 33 22.24 7.25 3.88
CA GLN A 33 22.18 8.61 3.36
C GLN A 33 21.38 8.60 2.05
N SER A 34 20.23 9.25 2.11
CA SER A 34 19.32 9.51 1.02
C SER A 34 19.96 10.41 -0.04
N SER A 35 19.86 9.94 -1.27
CA SER A 35 20.00 10.64 -2.54
C SER A 35 19.42 12.06 -2.57
N MET A 36 20.24 13.05 -2.96
CA MET A 36 19.79 14.27 -3.62
C MET A 36 20.54 14.43 -4.96
N PRO A 37 19.87 14.91 -6.03
CA PRO A 37 20.48 14.98 -7.35
C PRO A 37 21.47 16.14 -7.47
N ALA A 38 22.45 15.92 -8.35
CA ALA A 38 23.57 16.79 -8.65
C ALA A 38 23.16 18.24 -8.96
N LEU A 39 23.45 19.15 -8.02
CA LEU A 39 23.55 20.57 -8.29
C LEU A 39 24.93 20.84 -8.89
N ALA A 40 24.92 21.15 -10.19
CA ALA A 40 26.07 21.54 -10.97
C ALA A 40 26.89 22.62 -10.24
N ARG A 41 28.13 22.27 -9.90
CA ARG A 41 29.19 23.25 -9.61
C ARG A 41 29.50 24.00 -10.90
N THR A 42 28.71 25.02 -11.22
CA THR A 42 29.17 26.06 -12.13
C THR A 42 30.20 26.88 -11.35
N ALA A 43 31.47 26.52 -11.53
CA ALA A 43 32.60 27.32 -11.10
C ALA A 43 32.48 28.70 -11.77
N ILE A 44 31.91 29.66 -11.05
CA ILE A 44 32.03 31.07 -11.40
C ILE A 44 33.52 31.36 -11.24
N GLY A 45 34.21 31.49 -12.37
CA GLY A 45 35.63 31.80 -12.44
C GLY A 45 35.91 33.14 -11.76
N ALA A 46 36.23 33.09 -10.48
CA ALA A 46 36.96 34.15 -9.80
C ALA A 46 38.39 34.15 -10.35
N ARG A 47 38.58 34.68 -11.57
CA ARG A 47 39.90 35.15 -11.99
C ARG A 47 40.21 36.34 -11.10
N ALA A 48 41.13 36.12 -10.17
CA ALA A 48 41.79 37.16 -9.40
C ALA A 48 42.24 38.27 -10.36
N PHE A 49 41.68 39.46 -10.18
CA PHE A 49 42.09 40.68 -10.86
C PHE A 49 43.50 41.00 -10.35
N SER A 50 44.52 40.52 -11.06
CA SER A 50 45.90 40.94 -10.81
C SER A 50 45.97 42.43 -11.12
N ALA A 51 46.17 43.24 -10.08
CA ALA A 51 46.25 44.69 -10.17
C ALA A 51 47.53 45.10 -10.92
N HIS A 52 47.49 45.08 -12.24
CA HIS A 52 48.37 45.93 -13.03
C HIS A 52 47.90 47.37 -12.82
N ARG A 53 48.76 48.19 -12.20
CA ARG A 53 48.60 49.65 -12.21
C ARG A 53 48.57 50.10 -13.67
N LEU A 54 47.39 50.51 -14.13
CA LEU A 54 47.28 51.27 -15.36
C LEU A 54 47.97 52.64 -15.14
N PRO A 55 48.69 53.17 -16.15
CA PRO A 55 49.23 54.53 -16.08
C PRO A 55 48.09 55.56 -15.91
N PRO A 56 48.35 56.76 -15.35
CA PRO A 56 47.30 57.66 -14.86
C PRO A 56 46.40 58.30 -15.94
N ASP A 57 46.61 57.99 -17.22
CA ASP A 57 46.12 58.80 -18.33
C ASP A 57 45.07 58.10 -19.21
N GLU A 58 44.60 56.91 -18.85
CA GLU A 58 43.52 56.20 -19.57
C GLU A 58 42.53 55.53 -18.59
N ILE A 59 41.85 56.35 -17.78
CA ILE A 59 40.56 55.93 -17.23
C ILE A 59 39.53 56.19 -18.32
N ASP A 60 39.27 55.17 -19.15
CA ASP A 60 38.18 55.20 -20.11
C ASP A 60 36.86 55.04 -19.35
N ASP A 61 36.23 56.18 -19.04
CA ASP A 61 34.94 56.26 -18.33
C ASP A 61 33.88 55.35 -18.95
N THR A 62 33.95 55.06 -20.25
CA THR A 62 33.00 54.16 -20.91
C THR A 62 33.13 52.70 -20.47
N LYS A 63 34.35 52.24 -20.11
CA LYS A 63 34.57 50.88 -19.56
C LYS A 63 34.13 50.77 -18.11
N LEU A 64 34.30 51.84 -17.33
CA LEU A 64 33.82 51.92 -15.94
C LEU A 64 32.29 51.96 -15.89
N GLU A 65 31.65 52.72 -16.78
CA GLU A 65 30.20 52.70 -16.93
C GLU A 65 29.67 51.34 -17.41
N ALA A 66 30.34 50.69 -18.36
CA ALA A 66 29.95 49.35 -18.81
C ALA A 66 30.04 48.33 -17.66
N GLY A 67 31.13 48.35 -16.88
CA GLY A 67 31.30 47.52 -15.69
C GLY A 67 30.21 47.76 -14.63
N SER A 68 29.88 49.03 -14.37
CA SER A 68 28.79 49.42 -13.46
C SER A 68 27.41 48.94 -13.95
N ARG A 69 27.14 49.00 -15.26
CA ARG A 69 25.90 48.49 -15.86
C ARG A 69 25.79 46.97 -15.72
N HIS A 70 26.88 46.23 -15.95
CA HIS A 70 26.90 44.78 -15.79
C HIS A 70 26.74 44.35 -14.32
N LEU A 71 27.38 45.05 -13.38
CA LEU A 71 27.24 44.78 -11.95
C LEU A 71 25.80 45.07 -11.47
N ASN A 72 25.21 46.19 -11.90
CA ASN A 72 23.82 46.53 -11.60
C ASN A 72 22.83 45.52 -12.19
N ALA A 73 23.06 45.02 -13.40
CA ALA A 73 22.25 43.95 -13.99
C ALA A 73 22.36 42.64 -13.19
N PHE A 74 23.56 42.26 -12.77
CA PHE A 74 23.80 41.07 -11.97
C PHE A 74 23.13 41.15 -10.59
N LEU A 75 23.24 42.31 -9.91
CA LEU A 75 22.57 42.58 -8.64
C LEU A 75 21.04 42.53 -8.78
N ARG A 76 20.48 43.11 -9.85
CA ARG A 76 19.03 43.04 -10.13
C ARG A 76 18.55 41.61 -10.35
N CYS A 77 19.25 40.81 -11.16
CA CYS A 77 18.91 39.40 -11.37
C CYS A 77 19.01 38.58 -10.08
N SER A 78 20.03 38.82 -9.25
CA SER A 78 20.22 38.12 -7.97
C SER A 78 19.10 38.46 -6.97
N VAL A 79 18.69 39.74 -6.89
CA VAL A 79 17.58 40.16 -6.03
C VAL A 79 16.25 39.54 -6.48
N VAL A 80 15.97 39.50 -7.79
CA VAL A 80 14.78 38.85 -8.34
C VAL A 80 14.76 37.35 -8.00
N PHE A 81 15.91 36.68 -8.10
CA PHE A 81 16.01 35.25 -7.80
C PHE A 81 15.80 34.96 -6.30
N VAL A 82 16.41 35.75 -5.42
CA VAL A 82 16.26 35.60 -3.95
C VAL A 82 14.83 35.90 -3.52
N LEU A 83 14.21 36.97 -4.03
CA LEU A 83 12.82 37.30 -3.73
C LEU A 83 11.85 36.25 -4.30
N GLY A 84 12.11 35.73 -5.50
CA GLY A 84 11.34 34.64 -6.10
C GLY A 84 11.40 33.34 -5.29
N ALA A 85 12.60 32.95 -4.85
CA ALA A 85 12.79 31.78 -3.99
C ALA A 85 12.15 31.95 -2.60
N ALA A 86 12.22 33.16 -2.02
CA ALA A 86 11.54 33.48 -0.77
C ALA A 86 10.01 33.38 -0.91
N LEU A 87 9.45 33.93 -2.00
CA LEU A 87 8.02 33.83 -2.28
C LEU A 87 7.57 32.38 -2.47
N LEU A 88 8.34 31.57 -3.20
CA LEU A 88 8.05 30.15 -3.38
C LEU A 88 8.05 29.40 -2.04
N ASN A 89 9.03 29.66 -1.16
CA ASN A 89 9.06 29.06 0.17
C ASN A 89 7.85 29.49 1.04
N VAL A 90 7.43 30.75 0.97
CA VAL A 90 6.24 31.23 1.69
C VAL A 90 4.97 30.53 1.17
N LEU A 91 4.83 30.37 -0.14
CA LEU A 91 3.70 29.67 -0.75
C LEU A 91 3.68 28.18 -0.39
N LEU A 92 4.85 27.52 -0.36
CA LEU A 92 4.96 26.12 0.05
C LEU A 92 4.62 25.93 1.54
N LEU A 93 5.11 26.81 2.42
CA LEU A 93 4.79 26.78 3.85
C LEU A 93 3.31 27.07 4.12
N PHE A 94 2.71 27.99 3.38
CA PHE A 94 1.28 28.27 3.46
C PHE A 94 0.45 27.09 2.95
N GLY A 95 0.84 26.50 1.82
CA GLY A 95 0.22 25.28 1.28
C GLY A 95 0.27 24.10 2.25
N MET A 96 1.43 23.85 2.87
CA MET A 96 1.59 22.81 3.89
C MET A 96 0.74 23.07 5.14
N ARG A 97 0.61 24.33 5.57
CA ARG A 97 -0.26 24.71 6.71
C ARG A 97 -1.75 24.55 6.39
N CYS A 98 -2.18 24.94 5.19
CA CYS A 98 -3.55 24.70 4.72
C CYS A 98 -3.87 23.21 4.61
N TRP A 99 -2.91 22.43 4.09
CA TRP A 99 -3.00 20.98 3.98
C TRP A 99 -3.09 20.30 5.36
N SER A 100 -2.24 20.69 6.31
CA SER A 100 -2.29 20.21 7.70
C SER A 100 -3.64 20.49 8.37
N ARG A 101 -4.16 21.71 8.24
CA ARG A 101 -5.46 22.09 8.82
C ARG A 101 -6.64 21.36 8.17
N TYR A 102 -6.56 21.02 6.89
CA TYR A 102 -7.59 20.24 6.22
C TYR A 102 -7.70 18.81 6.79
N PHE A 103 -6.57 18.20 7.18
CA PHE A 103 -6.56 16.88 7.81
C PHE A 103 -6.87 16.90 9.32
N GLU A 104 -6.54 17.98 10.04
CA GLU A 104 -6.92 18.15 11.46
C GLU A 104 -8.43 18.31 11.69
N GLN A 105 -9.22 18.61 10.66
CA GLN A 105 -10.67 18.72 10.75
C GLN A 105 -11.40 17.38 10.72
N ALA A 106 -10.70 16.26 10.54
CA ALA A 106 -11.32 14.95 10.75
C ALA A 106 -11.70 14.84 12.23
N PRO A 107 -13.00 14.76 12.60
CA PRO A 107 -13.38 14.66 14.00
C PRO A 107 -12.72 13.43 14.61
N HIS A 108 -11.92 13.63 15.66
CA HIS A 108 -11.33 12.53 16.40
C HIS A 108 -12.46 11.74 17.08
N ILE A 109 -12.89 10.66 16.43
CA ILE A 109 -13.78 9.69 17.05
C ILE A 109 -12.96 9.00 18.15
N ARG A 110 -13.23 9.29 19.42
CA ARG A 110 -12.70 8.49 20.52
C ARG A 110 -13.35 7.11 20.44
N LEU A 111 -12.62 6.15 19.90
CA LEU A 111 -13.00 4.73 19.94
C LEU A 111 -13.09 4.31 21.41
N GLY A 112 -14.26 3.85 21.84
CA GLY A 112 -14.51 3.47 23.23
C GLY A 112 -15.99 3.33 23.61
N GLN A 113 -16.91 3.93 22.83
CA GLN A 113 -18.33 3.67 23.03
C GLN A 113 -18.74 2.38 22.32
N ARG A 114 -18.98 1.32 23.10
CA ARG A 114 -19.65 0.10 22.61
C ARG A 114 -21.03 0.51 22.09
N GLY A 115 -21.23 0.41 20.78
CA GLY A 115 -22.53 0.65 20.15
C GLY A 115 -23.63 -0.26 20.72
N VAL A 116 -24.86 0.22 20.72
CA VAL A 116 -26.03 -0.54 21.15
C VAL A 116 -26.32 -1.62 20.10
N ARG A 117 -26.05 -2.90 20.44
CA ARG A 117 -26.35 -4.07 19.58
C ARG A 117 -27.72 -4.66 19.92
N ALA A 118 -28.31 -5.39 18.97
CA ALA A 118 -29.55 -6.13 19.19
C ALA A 118 -29.41 -7.17 20.32
N PRO A 119 -30.47 -7.48 21.10
CA PRO A 119 -30.38 -8.29 22.32
C PRO A 119 -29.80 -9.71 22.12
N THR A 120 -30.14 -10.37 21.02
CA THR A 120 -29.66 -11.73 20.68
C THR A 120 -28.20 -11.74 20.24
N GLU A 121 -27.73 -10.70 19.56
CA GLU A 121 -26.32 -10.56 19.24
C GLU A 121 -25.50 -10.30 20.50
N ARG A 122 -26.05 -9.52 21.44
CA ARG A 122 -25.38 -9.21 22.70
C ARG A 122 -25.02 -10.49 23.47
N THR A 123 -25.93 -11.48 23.58
CA THR A 123 -25.68 -12.72 24.33
C THR A 123 -24.67 -13.65 23.65
N LEU A 124 -24.68 -13.74 22.31
CA LEU A 124 -23.68 -14.51 21.56
C LEU A 124 -22.27 -13.93 21.72
N TRP A 125 -22.15 -12.60 21.63
CA TRP A 125 -20.89 -11.91 21.82
C TRP A 125 -20.40 -11.99 23.26
N GLU A 126 -21.28 -11.97 24.26
CA GLU A 126 -20.90 -12.17 25.67
C GLU A 126 -20.25 -13.53 25.91
N ALA A 127 -20.84 -14.61 25.36
CA ALA A 127 -20.27 -15.95 25.48
C ALA A 127 -18.93 -16.08 24.76
N ALA A 128 -18.80 -15.51 23.55
CA ALA A 128 -17.55 -15.50 22.80
C ALA A 128 -16.47 -14.68 23.53
N GLN A 129 -16.84 -13.50 24.05
CA GLN A 129 -15.95 -12.63 24.81
C GLN A 129 -15.47 -13.31 26.09
N ALA A 130 -16.35 -14.02 26.80
CA ALA A 130 -15.97 -14.76 28.00
C ALA A 130 -14.93 -15.87 27.71
N LYS A 131 -15.00 -16.51 26.53
CA LYS A 131 -13.97 -17.46 26.10
C LYS A 131 -12.68 -16.76 25.71
N ALA A 132 -12.77 -15.69 24.92
CA ALA A 132 -11.62 -14.91 24.48
C ALA A 132 -10.83 -14.34 25.67
N SER A 133 -11.52 -13.75 26.65
CA SER A 133 -10.87 -13.15 27.83
C SER A 133 -10.17 -14.18 28.72
N LYS A 134 -10.62 -15.44 28.75
CA LYS A 134 -9.89 -16.52 29.45
C LYS A 134 -8.57 -16.84 28.77
N VAL A 135 -8.60 -17.00 27.45
CA VAL A 135 -7.39 -17.27 26.66
C VAL A 135 -6.44 -16.06 26.71
N GLU A 136 -6.98 -14.86 26.57
CA GLU A 136 -6.21 -13.61 26.59
C GLU A 136 -5.49 -13.36 27.91
N ALA A 137 -6.10 -13.76 29.04
CA ALA A 137 -5.47 -13.64 30.35
C ALA A 137 -4.16 -14.42 30.46
N ASP A 138 -4.06 -15.55 29.74
CA ASP A 138 -2.86 -16.40 29.73
C ASP A 138 -1.83 -15.98 28.68
N LEU A 139 -2.13 -15.03 27.79
CA LEU A 139 -1.19 -14.54 26.77
C LEU A 139 -0.09 -13.65 27.36
N THR A 140 1.11 -13.81 26.84
CA THR A 140 2.18 -12.82 26.95
C THR A 140 1.95 -11.66 25.99
N ASP A 141 2.62 -10.52 26.21
CA ASP A 141 2.49 -9.38 25.31
C ASP A 141 3.00 -9.68 23.89
N GLU A 142 4.03 -10.51 23.74
CA GLU A 142 4.51 -10.94 22.43
C GLU A 142 3.48 -11.84 21.72
N GLU A 143 2.86 -12.79 22.43
CA GLU A 143 1.78 -13.62 21.86
C GLU A 143 0.54 -12.78 21.54
N ARG A 144 0.23 -11.72 22.31
CA ARG A 144 -0.82 -10.77 21.93
C ARG A 144 -0.44 -10.03 20.65
N PHE A 145 0.80 -9.59 20.53
CA PHE A 145 1.27 -8.85 19.38
C PHE A 145 1.34 -9.73 18.11
N SER A 146 1.68 -11.01 18.24
CA SER A 146 1.71 -11.95 17.11
C SER A 146 0.33 -12.19 16.50
N LEU A 147 -0.75 -12.16 17.30
CA LEU A 147 -2.14 -12.23 16.80
C LEU A 147 -2.55 -11.02 15.96
N LEU A 148 -1.88 -9.88 16.12
CA LEU A 148 -2.16 -8.63 15.39
C LEU A 148 -1.35 -8.51 14.10
N ARG A 149 -0.43 -9.45 13.85
CA ARG A 149 0.53 -9.40 12.74
C ARG A 149 0.30 -10.58 11.81
N GLY A 150 0.23 -10.31 10.51
CA GLY A 150 0.37 -11.35 9.51
C GLY A 150 1.81 -11.85 9.45
N MET A 151 2.03 -13.13 9.16
CA MET A 151 3.37 -13.72 9.00
C MET A 151 4.17 -13.18 7.80
N GLY A 152 3.63 -12.20 7.06
CA GLY A 152 4.20 -11.66 5.83
C GLY A 152 3.70 -12.40 4.60
N ALA A 153 3.44 -11.65 3.53
CA ALA A 153 3.07 -12.19 2.22
C ALA A 153 4.33 -12.74 1.57
N LEU A 154 4.43 -14.07 1.47
CA LEU A 154 5.55 -14.77 0.85
C LEU A 154 6.85 -14.58 1.65
N THR A 155 7.46 -15.68 2.09
CA THR A 155 8.91 -15.61 2.31
C THR A 155 9.54 -15.13 0.99
N SER A 156 10.67 -14.43 1.06
CA SER A 156 11.41 -13.91 -0.09
C SER A 156 11.96 -14.99 -1.04
N SER A 157 11.32 -16.17 -1.11
CA SER A 157 11.83 -17.41 -1.69
C SER A 157 10.71 -18.33 -2.23
N GLY A 158 9.63 -17.77 -2.78
CA GLY A 158 8.78 -18.50 -3.73
C GLY A 158 7.56 -19.20 -3.14
N GLY A 159 6.41 -18.76 -3.63
CA GLY A 159 5.15 -19.50 -3.65
C GLY A 159 4.46 -19.70 -2.30
N PRO A 160 3.13 -19.89 -2.29
CA PRO A 160 2.45 -20.44 -1.12
C PRO A 160 3.02 -21.84 -0.87
N THR A 161 3.63 -22.03 0.30
CA THR A 161 3.92 -23.36 0.81
C THR A 161 2.59 -24.04 1.15
N ASP A 162 2.54 -25.38 1.11
CA ASP A 162 1.34 -26.12 1.53
C ASP A 162 0.90 -25.66 2.93
N GLY A 163 -0.36 -25.21 3.04
CA GLY A 163 -0.91 -24.66 4.28
C GLY A 163 -0.88 -23.13 4.40
N TYR A 164 -0.34 -22.41 3.42
CA TYR A 164 -0.36 -20.95 3.33
C TYR A 164 -1.64 -20.43 2.65
N TYR A 165 -2.37 -19.54 3.33
CA TYR A 165 -3.57 -18.86 2.83
C TYR A 165 -3.20 -17.42 2.46
N VAL A 166 -4.10 -16.66 1.84
CA VAL A 166 -3.82 -15.24 1.48
C VAL A 166 -3.29 -14.42 2.67
N GLY A 167 -3.73 -14.74 3.89
CA GLY A 167 -3.07 -14.27 5.11
C GLY A 167 -3.11 -15.31 6.21
N ASN A 168 -2.06 -15.31 7.04
CA ASN A 168 -1.99 -16.12 8.24
C ASN A 168 -1.44 -15.32 9.43
N THR A 169 -1.94 -15.60 10.63
CA THR A 169 -1.25 -15.22 11.87
C THR A 169 -0.24 -16.28 12.29
N GLU A 170 0.64 -15.95 13.23
CA GLU A 170 1.47 -16.95 13.89
C GLU A 170 0.61 -17.85 14.82
N PRO A 171 0.93 -19.15 14.96
CA PRO A 171 0.34 -20.00 15.98
C PRO A 171 0.89 -19.64 17.37
N ILE A 172 0.11 -19.92 18.41
CA ILE A 172 0.57 -19.85 19.81
C ILE A 172 0.61 -21.27 20.35
N GLU A 173 1.72 -21.96 20.10
CA GLU A 173 1.89 -23.38 20.41
C GLU A 173 1.73 -23.69 21.90
N ARG A 174 2.24 -22.81 22.77
CA ARG A 174 2.16 -22.95 24.23
C ARG A 174 0.73 -23.09 24.75
N LEU A 175 -0.23 -22.40 24.10
CA LEU A 175 -1.65 -22.45 24.43
C LEU A 175 -2.45 -23.36 23.48
N GLY A 176 -1.79 -24.04 22.54
CA GLY A 176 -2.44 -24.89 21.54
C GLY A 176 -3.34 -24.13 20.56
N ILE A 177 -3.08 -22.83 20.33
CA ILE A 177 -3.86 -22.01 19.41
C ILE A 177 -3.23 -22.12 18.02
N PRO A 178 -3.93 -22.68 17.03
CA PRO A 178 -3.40 -22.76 15.67
C PRO A 178 -3.34 -21.39 15.01
N ALA A 179 -2.53 -21.27 13.95
CA ALA A 179 -2.54 -20.10 13.10
C ALA A 179 -3.96 -19.83 12.56
N LEU A 180 -4.39 -18.57 12.61
CA LEU A 180 -5.59 -18.14 11.93
C LEU A 180 -5.29 -18.03 10.44
N LYS A 181 -6.17 -18.61 9.63
CA LYS A 181 -6.04 -18.72 8.18
C LYS A 181 -7.12 -17.89 7.51
N MET A 182 -6.71 -16.86 6.78
CA MET A 182 -7.60 -15.90 6.11
C MET A 182 -7.50 -16.09 4.61
N GLN A 183 -8.63 -16.22 3.94
CA GLN A 183 -8.64 -16.60 2.54
C GLN A 183 -9.65 -15.80 1.72
N ASP A 184 -9.26 -15.49 0.49
CA ASP A 184 -10.13 -14.95 -0.55
C ASP A 184 -10.99 -16.06 -1.16
N ALA A 185 -12.13 -15.78 -1.80
CA ALA A 185 -12.79 -14.51 -2.05
C ALA A 185 -14.29 -14.59 -1.71
N SER A 186 -14.98 -13.45 -1.83
CA SER A 186 -16.44 -13.38 -1.63
C SER A 186 -17.26 -14.25 -2.60
N SER A 187 -16.73 -14.55 -3.79
CA SER A 187 -17.37 -15.40 -4.81
C SER A 187 -16.83 -16.84 -4.84
N GLY A 188 -16.27 -17.33 -3.73
CA GLY A 188 -15.72 -18.68 -3.63
C GLY A 188 -14.26 -18.73 -3.21
N PHE A 189 -13.80 -19.93 -2.86
CA PHE A 189 -12.44 -20.13 -2.37
C PHE A 189 -11.44 -19.90 -3.50
N ARG A 190 -10.54 -18.93 -3.32
CA ARG A 190 -9.45 -18.62 -4.24
C ARG A 190 -8.34 -19.66 -4.05
N PRO A 191 -8.03 -20.48 -5.06
CA PRO A 191 -6.89 -21.39 -4.99
C PRO A 191 -5.59 -20.61 -4.83
N THR A 192 -4.74 -21.02 -3.90
CA THR A 192 -3.35 -20.52 -3.77
C THR A 192 -2.34 -21.52 -4.31
N GLY A 193 -2.64 -22.82 -4.23
CA GLY A 193 -1.79 -23.90 -4.75
C GLY A 193 -2.35 -24.59 -5.99
N SER A 194 -1.47 -25.24 -6.77
CA SER A 194 -1.88 -26.06 -7.91
C SER A 194 -2.69 -27.30 -7.50
N ASN A 195 -2.50 -27.79 -6.27
CA ASN A 195 -3.26 -28.87 -5.64
C ASN A 195 -4.73 -28.50 -5.38
N GLU A 196 -5.07 -27.21 -5.31
CA GLU A 196 -6.42 -26.73 -5.10
C GLU A 196 -7.17 -26.47 -6.43
N SER A 197 -6.46 -26.42 -7.55
CA SER A 197 -7.04 -26.23 -8.88
C SER A 197 -8.07 -27.31 -9.20
N GLY A 198 -9.28 -26.91 -9.58
CA GLY A 198 -10.37 -27.82 -9.90
C GLY A 198 -11.09 -28.42 -8.67
N THR A 199 -10.72 -27.99 -7.47
CA THR A 199 -11.35 -28.43 -6.21
C THR A 199 -12.20 -27.34 -5.54
N THR A 200 -12.36 -26.20 -6.21
CA THR A 200 -13.10 -25.03 -5.71
C THR A 200 -14.30 -24.74 -6.61
N THR A 201 -15.35 -24.17 -6.02
CA THR A 201 -16.52 -23.72 -6.78
C THR A 201 -16.36 -22.25 -7.14
N CYS A 202 -16.53 -21.92 -8.43
CA CYS A 202 -16.63 -20.53 -8.88
C CYS A 202 -18.08 -20.08 -8.78
N TRP A 203 -18.41 -19.29 -7.75
CA TRP A 203 -19.77 -18.81 -7.53
C TRP A 203 -20.05 -17.56 -8.38
N PRO A 204 -21.33 -17.22 -8.63
CA PRO A 204 -21.68 -15.96 -9.26
C PRO A 204 -21.08 -14.78 -8.49
N SER A 205 -20.83 -13.67 -9.20
CA SER A 205 -20.40 -12.43 -8.55
C SER A 205 -21.46 -11.97 -7.54
N LEU A 206 -21.03 -11.26 -6.49
CA LEU A 206 -21.97 -10.80 -5.47
C LEU A 206 -23.02 -9.84 -6.06
N LEU A 207 -22.67 -9.05 -7.08
CA LEU A 207 -23.64 -8.21 -7.77
C LEU A 207 -24.68 -9.03 -8.56
N ALA A 208 -24.29 -10.16 -9.15
CA ALA A 208 -25.23 -11.07 -9.80
C ALA A 208 -26.17 -11.74 -8.77
N LEU A 209 -25.64 -12.13 -7.59
CA LEU A 209 -26.47 -12.61 -6.48
C LEU A 209 -27.41 -11.53 -5.97
N ALA A 210 -26.94 -10.29 -5.83
CA ALA A 210 -27.77 -9.16 -5.44
C ALA A 210 -28.94 -8.93 -6.39
N SER A 211 -28.70 -9.18 -7.69
CA SER A 211 -29.71 -9.03 -8.74
C SER A 211 -30.84 -10.08 -8.67
N SER A 212 -30.72 -11.09 -7.78
CA SER A 212 -31.82 -12.01 -7.47
C SER A 212 -32.88 -11.40 -6.55
N TRP A 213 -32.51 -10.40 -5.75
CA TRP A 213 -33.35 -9.81 -4.69
C TRP A 213 -33.91 -10.86 -3.71
N ASP A 214 -33.24 -12.02 -3.58
CA ASP A 214 -33.70 -13.14 -2.78
C ASP A 214 -32.72 -13.43 -1.62
N PRO A 215 -33.02 -12.98 -0.39
CA PRO A 215 -32.20 -13.25 0.79
C PRO A 215 -32.08 -14.74 1.12
N GLY A 216 -33.08 -15.55 0.75
CA GLY A 216 -33.06 -17.00 0.96
C GLY A 216 -32.00 -17.65 0.08
N LEU A 217 -32.02 -17.34 -1.22
CA LEU A 217 -31.01 -17.79 -2.17
C LEU A 217 -29.60 -17.34 -1.79
N VAL A 218 -29.44 -16.06 -1.41
CA VAL A 218 -28.14 -15.53 -0.95
C VAL A 218 -27.66 -16.29 0.29
N GLY A 219 -28.55 -16.57 1.25
CA GLY A 219 -28.23 -17.36 2.44
C GLY A 219 -27.79 -18.79 2.11
N GLU A 220 -28.44 -19.46 1.15
CA GLU A 220 -28.07 -20.81 0.70
C GLU A 220 -26.67 -20.83 0.06
N VAL A 221 -26.39 -19.85 -0.82
CA VAL A 221 -25.09 -19.69 -1.47
C VAL A 221 -24.01 -19.37 -0.44
N ALA A 222 -24.27 -18.44 0.49
CA ALA A 222 -23.34 -18.09 1.56
C ALA A 222 -23.03 -19.31 2.46
N ALA A 223 -24.03 -20.12 2.80
CA ALA A 223 -23.84 -21.34 3.56
C ALA A 223 -22.99 -22.37 2.79
N ALA A 224 -23.14 -22.46 1.47
CA ALA A 224 -22.32 -23.33 0.63
C ALA A 224 -20.85 -22.86 0.57
N ILE A 225 -20.62 -21.56 0.36
CA ILE A 225 -19.29 -20.95 0.42
C ILE A 225 -18.64 -21.22 1.78
N ALA A 226 -19.36 -20.97 2.89
CA ALA A 226 -18.83 -21.20 4.23
C ALA A 226 -18.43 -22.66 4.47
N ARG A 227 -19.20 -23.64 3.96
CA ARG A 227 -18.85 -25.06 4.03
C ARG A 227 -17.57 -25.36 3.25
N GLU A 228 -17.41 -24.77 2.07
CA GLU A 228 -16.20 -24.94 1.25
C GLU A 228 -14.96 -24.39 1.97
N PHE A 229 -15.04 -23.18 2.52
CA PHE A 229 -13.95 -22.56 3.28
C PHE A 229 -13.57 -23.37 4.52
N ARG A 230 -14.58 -23.81 5.29
CA ARG A 230 -14.37 -24.64 6.47
C ARG A 230 -13.76 -25.99 6.11
N GLY A 231 -14.23 -26.63 5.04
CA GLY A 231 -13.72 -27.90 4.54
C GLY A 231 -12.25 -27.81 4.09
N LYS A 232 -11.85 -26.65 3.57
CA LYS A 232 -10.47 -26.34 3.19
C LYS A 232 -9.62 -25.77 4.33
N GLY A 233 -10.17 -25.69 5.55
CA GLY A 233 -9.43 -25.29 6.75
C GLY A 233 -9.22 -23.78 6.94
N ALA A 234 -9.88 -22.92 6.16
CA ALA A 234 -9.85 -21.47 6.39
C ALA A 234 -10.67 -21.10 7.64
N ASN A 235 -10.12 -20.18 8.45
CA ASN A 235 -10.81 -19.65 9.63
C ASN A 235 -11.64 -18.40 9.29
N VAL A 236 -11.19 -17.61 8.32
CA VAL A 236 -11.81 -16.34 7.93
C VAL A 236 -12.00 -16.30 6.42
N LEU A 237 -13.24 -16.09 6.01
CA LEU A 237 -13.63 -15.67 4.66
C LEU A 237 -13.37 -14.16 4.53
N LEU A 238 -12.61 -13.74 3.53
CA LEU A 238 -12.43 -12.33 3.19
C LEU A 238 -13.60 -11.83 2.34
N GLY A 239 -14.75 -11.67 3.00
CA GLY A 239 -16.01 -11.26 2.40
C GLY A 239 -17.18 -11.28 3.40
N PRO A 240 -18.41 -10.98 2.94
CA PRO A 240 -18.73 -10.45 1.61
C PRO A 240 -18.29 -8.99 1.45
N GLY A 241 -18.15 -8.55 0.20
CA GLY A 241 -18.02 -7.14 -0.10
C GLY A 241 -19.38 -6.42 0.00
N VAL A 242 -19.47 -5.36 0.81
CA VAL A 242 -20.71 -4.58 1.04
C VAL A 242 -20.53 -3.08 0.79
N ASN A 243 -19.59 -2.73 -0.09
CA ASN A 243 -19.34 -1.34 -0.44
C ASN A 243 -20.42 -0.86 -1.41
N VAL A 244 -21.00 0.31 -1.13
CA VAL A 244 -21.96 0.96 -2.04
C VAL A 244 -21.23 1.54 -3.25
N HIS A 245 -21.79 1.33 -4.45
CA HIS A 245 -21.24 1.81 -5.70
C HIS A 245 -21.36 3.33 -5.77
N ARG A 246 -20.23 4.02 -5.75
CA ARG A 246 -20.17 5.47 -5.97
C ARG A 246 -20.20 5.84 -7.46
N THR A 247 -19.62 5.00 -8.29
CA THR A 247 -19.48 5.21 -9.74
C THR A 247 -19.69 3.90 -10.45
N THR A 248 -20.39 3.93 -11.58
CA THR A 248 -20.67 2.74 -12.40
C THR A 248 -19.40 2.15 -13.03
N ARG A 249 -18.31 2.92 -13.10
CA ARG A 249 -17.02 2.51 -13.67
C ARG A 249 -16.07 1.91 -12.63
N GLY A 250 -16.55 1.61 -11.42
CA GLY A 250 -15.73 1.00 -10.37
C GLY A 250 -15.35 -0.43 -10.74
N GLY A 251 -14.05 -0.70 -10.90
CA GLY A 251 -13.56 -2.01 -11.35
C GLY A 251 -13.87 -3.18 -10.41
N ARG A 252 -14.17 -2.90 -9.13
CA ARG A 252 -14.53 -3.90 -8.11
C ARG A 252 -16.02 -3.97 -7.80
N ASN A 253 -16.85 -3.22 -8.52
CA ASN A 253 -18.29 -3.13 -8.25
C ASN A 253 -18.98 -4.50 -8.26
N PHE A 254 -18.54 -5.41 -9.13
CA PHE A 254 -19.10 -6.76 -9.22
C PHE A 254 -18.88 -7.61 -7.95
N GLU A 255 -17.87 -7.28 -7.14
CA GLU A 255 -17.57 -7.96 -5.87
C GLU A 255 -18.49 -7.52 -4.72
N TYR A 256 -19.31 -6.49 -4.90
CA TYR A 256 -20.12 -5.92 -3.81
C TYR A 256 -21.60 -6.30 -3.93
N LEU A 257 -22.13 -6.87 -2.85
CA LEU A 257 -23.54 -7.27 -2.72
C LEU A 257 -24.49 -6.06 -2.69
N SER A 258 -24.00 -4.90 -2.22
CA SER A 258 -24.83 -3.72 -2.01
C SER A 258 -25.29 -3.03 -3.29
N GLY A 259 -24.62 -3.25 -4.42
CA GLY A 259 -24.86 -2.41 -5.60
C GLY A 259 -24.75 -0.93 -5.26
N GLU A 260 -25.66 -0.11 -5.77
CA GLU A 260 -25.84 1.30 -5.41
C GLU A 260 -26.71 1.55 -4.18
N ASP A 261 -27.37 0.53 -3.63
CA ASP A 261 -28.37 0.67 -2.57
C ASP A 261 -27.92 0.09 -1.22
N PRO A 262 -27.74 0.92 -0.18
CA PRO A 262 -27.27 0.44 1.11
C PRO A 262 -28.28 -0.46 1.83
N PHE A 263 -29.58 -0.33 1.53
CA PHE A 263 -30.60 -1.14 2.18
C PHE A 263 -30.61 -2.57 1.63
N LEU A 264 -30.52 -2.74 0.31
CA LEU A 264 -30.38 -4.02 -0.36
C LEU A 264 -29.16 -4.77 0.17
N GLY A 265 -28.01 -4.09 0.20
CA GLY A 265 -26.77 -4.67 0.72
C GLY A 265 -26.79 -5.06 2.20
N ALA A 266 -27.61 -4.38 3.02
CA ALA A 266 -27.79 -4.75 4.42
C ALA A 266 -28.84 -5.85 4.61
N LYS A 267 -29.76 -6.01 3.65
CA LYS A 267 -30.85 -6.97 3.71
C LYS A 267 -30.45 -8.37 3.22
N LEU A 268 -29.60 -8.41 2.21
CA LEU A 268 -28.98 -9.62 1.65
C LEU A 268 -27.81 -10.09 2.51
#